data_AF-A0A6C2U142-F1
#
_entry.id   AF-A0A6C2U142-F1
#
_cell.length_a   1.000
_cell.length_b   1.000
_cell.length_c   1.000
_cell.angle_alpha   90.00
_cell.angle_beta   90.00
_cell.angle_gamma   90.00
#
_symmetry.space_group_name_H-M   'P 1'
#
loop_
_entity.id
_entity.type
_entity.pdbx_description
1 polymer ?
#
loop_
_entity_poly.entity_id
_entity_poly.type
_entity_poly.pdbx_seq_one_letter_code
_entity_poly.pdbx_strand_id
1 'polypeptide(L)'
;MDRYNTHNMVEYIKTQPEFPFDAIDVEESLDNVLCYFGLHPKLDEQERHEITRDLLKLALSGELAEMQRIVDLGLMSGIDHVRNTRLPRQRPSISPAQFMEELHLA
;
A
#
# COMPACT_ATOMS: atom_id res chain seq x y z
N MET A 1 21.75 -30.34 10.24
CA MET A 1 20.34 -30.43 9.82
C MET A 1 19.63 -29.39 10.67
N ASP A 2 19.09 -28.31 10.11
CA ASP A 2 17.69 -28.34 9.63
C ASP A 2 17.27 -27.21 8.66
N ARG A 3 18.17 -26.61 7.85
CA ARG A 3 17.77 -25.59 6.82
C ARG A 3 16.64 -26.01 5.89
N TYR A 4 16.49 -27.32 5.66
CA TYR A 4 15.40 -27.86 4.86
C TYR A 4 14.05 -27.70 5.57
N ASN A 5 14.04 -27.78 6.90
CA ASN A 5 12.88 -27.64 7.76
C ASN A 5 12.41 -26.18 7.83
N THR A 6 13.34 -25.23 8.04
CA THR A 6 13.01 -23.78 8.01
C THR A 6 12.47 -23.34 6.65
N HIS A 7 13.08 -23.82 5.56
CA HIS A 7 12.58 -23.57 4.21
C HIS A 7 11.16 -24.12 4.00
N ASN A 8 10.90 -25.37 4.39
CA ASN A 8 9.59 -25.99 4.23
C ASN A 8 8.50 -25.26 5.03
N MET A 9 8.82 -24.77 6.23
CA MET A 9 7.88 -23.96 7.02
C MET A 9 7.50 -22.67 6.31
N VAL A 10 8.50 -21.94 5.79
CA VAL A 10 8.27 -20.68 5.07
C VAL A 10 7.46 -20.94 3.79
N GLU A 11 7.77 -21.99 3.04
CA GLU A 11 7.01 -22.37 1.84
C GLU A 11 5.58 -22.77 2.19
N TYR A 12 5.36 -23.52 3.27
CA TYR A 12 4.01 -23.82 3.75
C TYR A 12 3.21 -22.56 4.05
N ILE A 13 3.81 -21.58 4.75
CA ILE A 13 3.15 -20.29 5.05
C ILE A 13 2.82 -19.53 3.76
N LYS A 14 3.72 -19.50 2.78
CA LYS A 14 3.48 -18.84 1.48
C LYS A 14 2.35 -19.47 0.65
N THR A 15 2.07 -20.76 0.87
CA THR A 15 0.94 -21.43 0.20
C THR A 15 -0.41 -21.13 0.83
N GLN A 16 -0.45 -20.46 1.98
CA GLN A 16 -1.69 -20.03 2.60
C GLN A 16 -2.34 -18.91 1.78
N PRO A 17 -3.69 -18.83 1.78
CA PRO A 17 -4.41 -17.84 0.99
C PRO A 17 -4.16 -16.40 1.47
N GLU A 18 -3.86 -16.23 2.75
CA GLU A 18 -3.61 -14.93 3.37
C GLU A 18 -2.49 -15.02 4.42
N PHE A 19 -1.77 -13.91 4.56
CA PHE A 19 -0.78 -13.70 5.61
C PHE A 19 -1.22 -12.48 6.43
N PRO A 20 -1.98 -12.69 7.53
CA PRO A 20 -2.67 -11.62 8.26
C PRO A 20 -1.76 -10.97 9.33
N PHE A 21 -0.48 -10.82 9.04
CA PHE A 21 0.52 -10.28 9.97
C PHE A 21 1.29 -9.16 9.31
N ASP A 22 1.57 -8.11 10.06
CA ASP A 22 2.42 -7.01 9.64
C ASP A 22 3.90 -7.27 9.97
N ALA A 23 4.77 -6.33 9.62
CA ALA A 23 6.20 -6.48 9.90
C ALA A 23 6.52 -6.54 11.41
N ILE A 24 5.74 -5.83 12.24
CA ILE A 24 5.96 -5.74 13.69
C ILE A 24 5.61 -7.07 14.35
N ASP A 25 4.50 -7.70 13.95
CA ASP A 25 4.10 -9.03 14.44
C ASP A 25 5.23 -10.05 14.26
N VAL A 26 5.90 -10.02 13.11
CA VAL A 26 6.99 -10.95 12.76
C VAL A 26 8.27 -10.66 13.56
N GLU A 27 8.58 -9.39 13.82
CA GLU A 27 9.77 -8.98 14.59
C GLU A 27 9.61 -9.21 16.09
N GLU A 28 8.47 -8.83 16.66
CA GLU A 28 8.24 -8.88 18.10
C GLU A 28 7.72 -10.23 18.57
N SER A 29 7.07 -11.00 17.71
CA SER A 29 6.31 -12.20 18.12
C SER A 29 6.28 -13.31 17.07
N LEU A 30 7.44 -13.70 16.53
CA LEU A 30 7.57 -14.83 15.59
C LEU A 30 6.84 -16.10 16.08
N ASP A 31 6.90 -16.41 17.37
CA ASP A 31 6.27 -17.61 17.92
C ASP A 31 4.74 -17.58 17.80
N ASN A 32 4.12 -16.41 17.90
CA ASN A 32 2.67 -16.25 17.71
C ASN A 32 2.29 -16.41 16.24
N VAL A 33 3.11 -15.86 15.33
CA VAL A 33 2.94 -16.02 13.88
C VAL A 33 3.00 -17.50 13.51
N LEU A 34 4.02 -18.22 13.98
CA LEU A 34 4.16 -19.66 13.72
C LEU A 34 3.02 -20.47 14.34
N CYS A 35 2.60 -20.14 15.57
CA CYS A 35 1.48 -20.77 16.26
C CYS A 35 0.16 -20.64 15.49
N TYR A 36 -0.11 -19.48 14.89
CA TYR A 36 -1.29 -19.27 14.05
C TYR A 36 -1.36 -20.26 12.87
N PHE A 37 -0.23 -20.58 12.27
CA PHE A 37 -0.12 -21.56 11.20
C PHE A 37 -0.03 -23.02 11.69
N GLY A 38 -0.19 -23.25 13.00
CA GLY A 38 -0.12 -24.57 13.64
C GLY A 38 1.30 -25.11 13.76
N LEU A 39 2.32 -24.26 13.67
CA LEU A 39 3.73 -24.63 13.73
C LEU A 39 4.29 -24.35 15.15
N HIS A 40 4.82 -25.39 15.79
CA HIS A 40 5.49 -25.29 17.10
C HIS A 40 6.91 -25.87 17.06
N PRO A 41 7.79 -25.34 16.20
CA PRO A 41 9.15 -25.84 16.09
C PRO A 41 10.00 -25.43 17.29
N LYS A 42 10.97 -26.28 17.64
CA LYS A 42 12.10 -25.88 18.49
C LYS A 42 13.19 -25.31 17.59
N LEU A 43 13.19 -24.00 17.44
CA LEU A 43 14.16 -23.28 16.59
C LEU A 43 15.36 -22.81 17.40
N ASP A 44 16.54 -22.94 16.83
CA ASP A 44 17.72 -22.21 17.31
C ASP A 44 17.69 -20.72 16.87
N GLU A 45 18.65 -19.94 17.36
CA GLU A 45 18.71 -18.49 17.07
C GLU A 45 18.93 -18.19 15.57
N GLN A 46 19.71 -19.02 14.88
CA GLN A 46 19.98 -18.86 13.46
C GLN A 46 18.73 -19.17 12.63
N GLU A 47 18.01 -20.24 12.96
CA GLU A 47 16.77 -20.64 12.31
C GLU A 47 15.66 -19.60 12.53
N ARG A 48 15.56 -19.05 13.75
CA ARG A 48 14.65 -17.93 14.05
C ARG A 48 14.95 -16.74 13.15
N HIS A 49 16.22 -16.35 13.06
CA HIS A 49 16.63 -15.22 12.23
C HIS A 49 16.32 -15.45 10.73
N GLU A 50 16.56 -16.67 10.22
CA GLU A 50 16.25 -17.03 8.84
C GLU A 50 14.75 -16.95 8.54
N ILE A 51 13.91 -17.51 9.41
CA ILE A 51 12.45 -17.48 9.25
C ILE A 51 11.92 -16.05 9.37
N THR A 52 12.33 -15.30 10.39
CA THR A 52 11.94 -13.88 10.58
C THR A 52 12.22 -13.08 9.33
N ARG A 53 13.44 -13.19 8.77
CA ARG A 53 13.83 -12.46 7.57
C ARG A 53 12.92 -12.77 6.37
N ASP A 54 12.54 -14.02 6.19
CA ASP A 54 11.74 -14.43 5.03
C ASP A 54 10.25 -14.12 5.20
N LEU A 55 9.71 -14.22 6.43
CA LEU A 55 8.34 -13.79 6.73
C LEU A 55 8.19 -12.26 6.70
N LEU A 56 9.21 -11.51 7.11
CA LEU A 56 9.23 -10.05 6.98
C LEU A 56 9.04 -9.59 5.54
N LYS A 57 9.69 -10.26 4.58
CA LYS A 57 9.49 -9.95 3.16
C LYS A 57 8.04 -10.17 2.73
N LEU A 58 7.39 -11.19 3.27
CA LEU A 58 5.99 -11.51 2.98
C LEU A 58 5.06 -10.42 3.54
N ALA A 59 5.27 -10.01 4.79
CA ALA A 59 4.52 -8.92 5.43
C ALA A 59 4.64 -7.62 4.62
N LEU A 60 5.87 -7.19 4.34
CA LEU A 60 6.15 -5.94 3.62
C LEU A 60 5.61 -5.94 2.19
N SER A 61 5.60 -7.09 1.52
CA SER A 61 5.02 -7.18 0.17
C SER A 61 3.49 -7.12 0.19
N GLY A 62 2.85 -7.64 1.24
CA GLY A 62 1.42 -7.44 1.49
C GLY A 62 1.05 -5.98 1.73
N GLU A 63 1.81 -5.29 2.61
CA GLU A 63 1.63 -3.86 2.88
C GLU A 63 1.81 -3.01 1.63
N LEU A 64 2.86 -3.28 0.83
CA LEU A 64 3.12 -2.56 -0.41
C LEU A 64 1.99 -2.76 -1.43
N ALA A 65 1.47 -3.99 -1.55
CA ALA A 65 0.36 -4.28 -2.46
C ALA A 65 -0.93 -3.56 -2.02
N GLU A 66 -1.18 -3.44 -0.73
CA GLU A 66 -2.28 -2.62 -0.18
C GLU A 66 -2.07 -1.13 -0.49
N MET A 67 -0.90 -0.58 -0.20
CA MET A 67 -0.59 0.81 -0.53
C MET A 67 -0.79 1.11 -2.02
N GLN A 68 -0.35 0.21 -2.91
CA GLN A 68 -0.55 0.37 -4.35
C GLN A 68 -2.05 0.37 -4.71
N ARG A 69 -2.84 -0.52 -4.11
CA ARG A 69 -4.29 -0.59 -4.34
C ARG A 69 -4.99 0.70 -3.93
N ILE A 70 -4.62 1.27 -2.79
CA ILE A 70 -5.16 2.55 -2.30
C ILE A 70 -4.81 3.68 -3.28
N VAL A 71 -3.56 3.71 -3.77
CA VAL A 71 -3.12 4.69 -4.77
C VAL A 71 -3.91 4.54 -6.07
N ASP A 72 -4.06 3.33 -6.58
CA ASP A 72 -4.79 3.05 -7.82
C ASP A 72 -6.27 3.46 -7.70
N LEU A 73 -6.91 3.16 -6.57
CA LEU A 73 -8.28 3.59 -6.30
C LEU A 73 -8.40 5.11 -6.21
N GLY A 74 -7.44 5.78 -5.56
CA GLY A 74 -7.35 7.23 -5.49
C GLY A 74 -7.19 7.88 -6.87
N LEU A 75 -6.34 7.31 -7.73
CA LEU A 75 -6.13 7.78 -9.10
C LEU A 75 -7.36 7.59 -9.98
N MET A 76 -8.07 6.46 -9.85
CA MET A 76 -9.33 6.24 -10.57
C MET A 76 -10.40 7.27 -10.17
N SER A 77 -10.48 7.65 -8.89
CA SER A 77 -11.40 8.70 -8.44
C SER A 77 -11.07 10.11 -8.99
N GLY A 78 -9.80 10.40 -9.28
CA GLY A 78 -9.36 11.67 -9.84
C GLY A 78 -9.60 11.81 -11.35
N ILE A 79 -9.65 10.70 -12.09
CA ILE A 79 -9.84 10.71 -13.55
C ILE A 79 -11.32 10.92 -13.92
N ASP A 80 -12.27 10.48 -13.08
CA ASP A 80 -13.70 10.68 -13.32
C ASP A 80 -14.17 12.13 -13.08
N HIS A 81 -13.41 12.94 -12.32
CA HIS A 81 -13.75 14.35 -12.10
C HIS A 81 -13.34 15.29 -13.25
N VAL A 82 -12.49 14.84 -14.17
CA VAL A 82 -11.99 15.68 -15.28
C VAL A 82 -12.87 15.57 -16.54
N ARG A 83 -13.82 14.63 -16.59
CA ARG A 83 -14.67 14.42 -17.79
C ARG A 83 -16.02 15.12 -17.81
N ASN A 84 -16.39 15.89 -16.78
CA ASN A 84 -17.71 16.52 -16.76
C ASN A 84 -17.81 17.93 -16.17
N THR A 85 -16.81 18.78 -16.40
CA THR A 85 -16.99 20.24 -16.27
C THR A 85 -16.93 20.89 -17.64
N ARG A 86 -18.07 20.89 -18.35
CA ARG A 86 -18.33 21.92 -19.35
C ARG A 86 -18.32 23.26 -18.62
N LEU A 87 -17.20 23.96 -18.65
CA LEU A 87 -17.10 25.35 -18.24
C LEU A 87 -18.16 26.16 -19.01
N PRO A 88 -19.05 26.92 -18.35
CA PRO A 88 -19.89 27.86 -19.07
C PRO A 88 -19.00 28.94 -19.68
N ARG A 89 -18.92 28.94 -21.01
CA ARG A 89 -18.34 30.02 -21.81
C ARG A 89 -19.23 31.26 -21.68
N GLN A 90 -18.90 32.20 -20.80
CA GLN A 90 -19.20 33.62 -21.00
C GLN A 90 -18.07 34.48 -20.42
N ARG A 91 -17.19 34.99 -21.28
CA ARG A 91 -16.47 36.25 -20.99
C ARG A 91 -17.38 37.37 -21.47
N PRO A 92 -17.66 38.43 -20.69
CA PRO A 92 -18.22 39.63 -21.26
C PRO A 92 -17.17 40.23 -22.20
N SER A 93 -17.54 40.42 -23.47
CA SER A 93 -16.73 41.07 -24.49
C SER A 93 -16.77 42.58 -24.27
N ILE A 94 -16.08 43.06 -23.24
CA ILE A 94 -15.90 44.49 -23.04
C ILE A 94 -14.71 44.89 -23.91
N SER A 95 -14.91 45.84 -24.83
CA SER A 95 -13.81 46.31 -25.67
C SER A 95 -12.80 47.11 -24.83
N PRO A 96 -11.50 47.14 -25.20
CA PRO A 96 -10.50 47.92 -24.46
C PRO A 96 -10.87 49.40 -24.26
N ALA A 97 -11.69 49.98 -25.14
CA ALA A 97 -12.18 51.35 -25.03
C ALA A 97 -13.15 51.55 -23.85
N GLN A 98 -14.02 50.58 -23.58
CA GLN A 98 -15.00 50.64 -22.49
C GLN A 98 -14.32 50.49 -21.11
N PHE A 99 -13.22 49.74 -21.02
CA PHE A 99 -12.44 49.62 -19.78
C PHE A 99 -11.73 50.94 -19.39
N MET A 100 -11.31 51.74 -20.38
CA MET A 100 -10.63 53.01 -20.14
C MET A 100 -11.58 54.15 -19.73
N GLU A 101 -12.86 54.06 -20.10
CA GLU A 101 -13.91 55.00 -19.69
C GLU A 101 -14.25 54.86 -18.19
N GLU A 102 -14.31 53.63 -17.66
CA GLU A 102 -14.58 53.40 -16.24
C GLU A 102 -13.46 53.90 -15.32
N LEU A 103 -12.21 53.92 -15.78
CA LEU A 103 -11.05 54.36 -15.01
C LEU A 103 -10.95 55.88 -14.82
N HIS A 104 -11.65 56.68 -15.62
CA HIS A 104 -11.61 58.15 -15.55
C HIS A 104 -12.83 58.77 -14.83
N LEU A 105 -13.73 57.95 -14.29
CA LEU A 105 -14.90 58.40 -13.53
C LEU A 105 -14.85 58.05 -12.02
N ALA A 106 -13.68 57.63 -11.52
CA ALA A 106 -13.43 57.42 -10.09
C ALA A 106 -12.71 58.62 -9.44
#